data_AF-A0A5E4I9U9-F1
#
_entry.id   AF-A0A5E4I9U9-F1
#
_cell.length_a   1.000
_cell.length_b   1.000
_cell.length_c   1.000
_cell.angle_alpha   90.00
_cell.angle_beta   90.00
_cell.angle_gamma   90.00
#
_symmetry.space_group_name_H-M   'P 1'
#
loop_
_entity.id
_entity.type
_entity.pdbx_description
1 polymer ?
#
loop_
_entity_poly.entity_id
_entity_poly.type
_entity_poly.pdbx_seq_one_letter_code
_entity_poly.pdbx_strand_id
1 'polypeptide(L)'
;MKLKIKFIPYEKTDGNSFGRLLKDLKKDTIILIDAKLNPEHEAELIKRTMEHVSEKFSGIELSSIELATKKDSASAKLMDVLFHLTTGKKRGMTIIGPAHIIRKIEKNPEELMVYV
;
A
#
# COMPACT_ATOMS: atom_id res chain seq x y z
N MET A 1 -14.92 18.99 -2.03
CA MET A 1 -13.78 18.10 -2.34
C MET A 1 -14.34 16.72 -2.65
N LYS A 2 -13.93 16.06 -3.75
CA LYS A 2 -14.42 14.71 -4.10
C LYS A 2 -13.35 13.68 -3.75
N LEU A 3 -13.38 13.16 -2.53
CA LEU A 3 -12.50 12.09 -2.09
C LEU A 3 -12.77 10.83 -2.91
N LYS A 4 -11.72 10.22 -3.46
CA LYS A 4 -11.80 8.93 -4.17
C LYS A 4 -10.95 7.91 -3.45
N ILE A 5 -11.53 6.74 -3.23
CA ILE A 5 -10.81 5.56 -2.72
C ILE A 5 -10.83 4.51 -3.82
N LYS A 6 -9.66 3.98 -4.17
CA LYS A 6 -9.48 3.02 -5.26
C LYS A 6 -8.84 1.75 -4.73
N PHE A 7 -9.52 0.63 -4.91
CA PHE A 7 -8.99 -0.69 -4.60
C PHE A 7 -8.25 -1.29 -5.80
N ILE A 8 -7.09 -1.88 -5.58
CA ILE A 8 -6.23 -2.47 -6.60
C ILE A 8 -5.71 -3.85 -6.10
N PRO A 9 -6.03 -4.95 -6.80
CA PRO A 9 -5.39 -6.23 -6.54
C PRO A 9 -3.88 -6.18 -6.82
N TYR A 10 -3.05 -6.78 -5.99
CA TYR A 10 -1.59 -6.76 -6.09
C TYR A 10 -1.05 -7.39 -7.38
N GLU A 11 -1.76 -8.31 -8.03
CA GLU A 11 -1.38 -8.81 -9.36
C GLU A 11 -1.40 -7.71 -10.43
N LYS A 12 -2.07 -6.58 -10.15
CA LYS A 12 -2.09 -5.39 -11.00
C LYS A 12 -1.09 -4.33 -10.55
N THR A 13 -0.24 -4.61 -9.55
CA THR A 13 0.79 -3.71 -9.02
C THR A 13 2.20 -4.11 -9.47
N ASP A 14 2.39 -4.35 -10.77
CA ASP A 14 3.69 -4.66 -11.38
C ASP A 14 4.61 -3.42 -11.50
N GLY A 15 5.85 -3.59 -11.96
CA GLY A 15 6.81 -2.49 -12.11
C GLY A 15 6.37 -1.35 -13.05
N ASN A 16 5.44 -1.61 -13.97
CA ASN A 16 4.87 -0.58 -14.86
C ASN A 16 3.64 0.12 -14.26
N SER A 17 3.00 -0.50 -13.26
CA SER A 17 1.82 0.02 -12.57
C SER A 17 2.11 1.29 -11.76
N PHE A 18 3.34 1.52 -11.29
CA PHE A 18 3.69 2.69 -10.47
C PHE A 18 3.38 4.02 -11.15
N GLY A 19 3.61 4.12 -12.46
CA GLY A 19 3.24 5.33 -13.22
C GLY A 19 1.74 5.58 -13.22
N ARG A 20 0.91 4.52 -13.20
CA ARG A 20 -0.54 4.62 -13.07
C ARG A 20 -0.95 4.99 -11.64
N LEU A 21 -0.33 4.40 -10.62
CA LEU A 21 -0.57 4.75 -9.22
C LEU A 21 -0.29 6.24 -8.99
N LEU A 22 0.86 6.74 -9.46
CA LEU A 22 1.21 8.16 -9.35
C LEU A 22 0.20 9.09 -10.04
N LYS A 23 -0.33 8.69 -11.21
CA LYS A 23 -1.38 9.45 -11.91
C LYS A 23 -2.68 9.51 -11.11
N ASP A 24 -3.05 8.44 -10.41
CA ASP A 24 -4.23 8.41 -9.55
C ASP A 24 -4.01 9.23 -8.27
N LEU A 25 -2.84 9.11 -7.64
CA LEU A 25 -2.45 9.86 -6.44
C LEU A 25 -2.42 11.37 -6.68
N LYS A 26 -1.89 11.82 -7.82
CA LYS A 26 -1.94 13.24 -8.23
C LYS A 26 -3.35 13.78 -8.47
N LYS A 27 -4.37 12.91 -8.48
CA LYS A 27 -5.79 13.26 -8.68
C LYS A 27 -6.61 12.95 -7.43
N ASP A 28 -6.03 13.19 -6.25
CA ASP A 28 -6.73 13.14 -4.97
C ASP A 28 -7.37 11.77 -4.69
N THR A 29 -6.67 10.70 -5.07
CA THR A 29 -7.14 9.33 -4.92
C THR A 29 -6.31 8.60 -3.88
N ILE A 30 -6.98 8.10 -2.83
CA ILE A 30 -6.40 7.14 -1.88
C ILE A 30 -6.48 5.75 -2.53
N ILE A 31 -5.40 5.00 -2.48
CA ILE A 31 -5.24 3.67 -3.09
C ILE A 31 -5.13 2.63 -1.98
N LEU A 32 -5.89 1.55 -2.11
CA LEU A 32 -5.84 0.36 -1.28
C LEU A 32 -5.33 -0.82 -2.13
N ILE A 33 -4.34 -1.55 -1.61
CA ILE A 33 -3.78 -2.74 -2.24
C ILE A 33 -4.02 -3.95 -1.34
N ASP A 34 -4.49 -5.06 -1.90
CA ASP A 34 -4.84 -6.31 -1.20
C ASP A 34 -3.63 -7.19 -0.81
N ALA A 35 -2.48 -6.57 -0.59
CA ALA A 35 -1.27 -7.21 -0.12
C ALA A 35 -0.42 -6.19 0.63
N LYS A 36 0.45 -6.70 1.50
CA LYS A 36 1.59 -5.90 1.99
C LYS A 36 2.59 -5.76 0.85
N LEU A 37 2.89 -4.52 0.45
CA LEU A 37 3.96 -4.27 -0.51
C LEU A 37 5.30 -4.79 0.00
N ASN A 38 6.10 -5.31 -0.94
CA ASN A 38 7.48 -5.65 -0.64
C ASN A 38 8.30 -4.37 -0.42
N PRO A 39 9.32 -4.39 0.46
CA PRO A 39 10.14 -3.21 0.76
C PRO A 39 10.75 -2.56 -0.49
N GLU A 40 11.11 -3.36 -1.50
CA GLU A 40 11.67 -2.89 -2.76
C GLU A 40 10.64 -2.09 -3.58
N HIS A 41 9.39 -2.56 -3.60
CA HIS A 41 8.28 -1.88 -4.28
C HIS A 41 7.88 -0.59 -3.57
N GLU A 42 7.88 -0.61 -2.23
CA GLU A 42 7.63 0.57 -1.41
C GLU A 42 8.71 1.63 -1.62
N ALA A 43 9.99 1.25 -1.57
CA ALA A 43 11.10 2.14 -1.83
C ALA A 43 11.05 2.73 -3.25
N GLU A 44 10.76 1.93 -4.26
CA GLU A 44 10.62 2.42 -5.64
C GLU A 44 9.44 3.39 -5.81
N LEU A 45 8.31 3.12 -5.16
CA LEU A 45 7.17 4.04 -5.15
C LEU A 45 7.54 5.39 -4.50
N ILE A 46 8.20 5.35 -3.35
CA ILE A 46 8.66 6.56 -2.65
C ILE A 46 9.64 7.33 -3.54
N LYS A 47 10.63 6.64 -4.11
CA LYS A 47 11.62 7.24 -5.00
C LYS A 47 10.96 7.94 -6.18
N ARG A 48 10.09 7.23 -6.92
CA ARG A 48 9.37 7.83 -8.05
C ARG A 48 8.44 8.95 -7.63
N THR A 49 7.87 8.88 -6.43
CA THR A 49 7.06 9.98 -5.89
C THR A 49 7.93 11.23 -5.73
N MET A 50 9.10 11.10 -5.12
CA MET A 50 10.03 12.21 -4.90
C MET A 50 10.47 12.87 -6.22
N GLU A 51 10.71 12.08 -7.27
CA GLU A 51 11.00 12.60 -8.62
C GLU A 51 9.86 13.45 -9.21
N HIS A 52 8.63 13.30 -8.70
CA HIS A 52 7.42 13.95 -9.19
C HIS A 52 6.83 14.99 -8.22
N VAL A 53 7.47 15.22 -7.07
CA VAL A 53 7.06 16.24 -6.10
C VAL A 53 7.12 17.62 -6.74
N SER A 54 6.09 18.42 -6.48
CA SER A 54 5.95 19.78 -7.02
C SER A 54 5.05 20.60 -6.08
N GLU A 55 4.88 21.89 -6.35
CA GLU A 55 3.96 22.75 -5.59
C GLU A 55 2.52 22.20 -5.54
N LYS A 56 2.10 21.46 -6.56
CA LYS A 56 0.74 20.86 -6.65
C LYS A 56 0.67 19.43 -6.12
N PHE A 57 1.80 18.80 -5.82
CA PHE A 57 1.86 17.42 -5.34
C PHE A 57 3.01 17.29 -4.33
N SER A 58 2.65 17.34 -3.05
CA SER A 58 3.61 17.33 -1.93
C SER A 58 4.20 15.96 -1.62
N GLY A 59 3.72 14.90 -2.28
CA GLY A 59 4.16 13.53 -2.06
C GLY A 59 3.03 12.61 -1.62
N ILE A 60 3.39 11.53 -0.94
CA ILE A 60 2.46 10.49 -0.50
C ILE A 60 2.68 10.16 0.97
N GLU A 61 1.62 9.70 1.61
CA GLU A 61 1.67 8.93 2.85
C GLU A 61 1.36 7.47 2.53
N LEU A 62 2.12 6.55 3.11
CA LEU A 62 1.85 5.13 2.96
C LEU A 62 1.99 4.36 4.28
N SER A 63 1.20 3.30 4.41
CA SER A 63 1.39 2.32 5.47
C SER A 63 0.84 0.96 5.04
N SER A 64 1.44 -0.11 5.54
CA SER A 64 1.05 -1.48 5.25
C SER A 64 0.81 -2.25 6.53
N ILE A 65 -0.32 -2.96 6.63
CA ILE A 65 -0.61 -3.93 7.71
C ILE A 65 -0.39 -5.35 7.19
N GLU A 66 0.23 -6.17 8.02
CA GLU A 66 0.39 -7.59 7.75
C GLU A 66 -0.72 -8.35 8.47
N LEU A 67 -1.51 -9.11 7.72
CA LEU A 67 -2.57 -9.94 8.28
C LEU A 67 -1.95 -11.26 8.71
N ALA A 68 -1.13 -11.22 9.75
CA ALA A 68 -0.54 -12.42 10.33
C ALA A 68 -1.64 -13.21 11.04
N THR A 69 -1.69 -14.52 10.80
CA THR A 69 -2.55 -15.39 11.61
C THR A 69 -2.03 -15.41 13.04
N LYS A 70 -2.84 -14.98 14.01
CA LYS A 70 -2.55 -14.93 15.47
C LYS A 70 -2.04 -16.25 16.09
N LYS A 71 -1.98 -17.35 15.35
CA LYS A 71 -1.49 -18.63 15.84
C LYS A 71 0.00 -18.73 15.55
N ASP A 72 0.83 -18.59 16.59
CA ASP A 72 2.25 -18.96 16.59
C ASP A 72 2.52 -20.46 16.33
N SER A 73 1.49 -21.23 15.96
CA SER A 73 1.61 -22.60 15.50
C SER A 73 2.50 -22.70 14.26
N ALA A 74 3.43 -23.66 14.25
CA ALA A 74 4.28 -23.96 13.11
C ALA A 74 3.49 -24.21 11.80
N SER A 75 2.26 -24.73 11.91
CA SER A 75 1.34 -24.93 10.79
C SER A 75 0.89 -23.62 10.13
N ALA A 76 0.71 -22.55 10.90
CA ALA A 76 0.29 -21.26 10.37
C ALA A 76 1.41 -20.60 9.55
N LYS A 77 2.64 -20.66 10.06
CA LYS A 77 3.84 -20.21 9.34
C LYS A 77 4.03 -20.99 8.03
N LEU A 78 3.79 -22.30 8.05
CA LEU A 78 3.85 -23.13 6.84
C LEU A 78 2.80 -22.71 5.80
N MET A 79 1.58 -22.41 6.23
CA MET A 79 0.51 -21.93 5.34
C MET A 79 0.82 -20.56 4.75
N ASP A 80 1.40 -19.65 5.51
CA ASP A 80 1.80 -18.33 4.98
C ASP A 80 2.93 -18.46 3.95
N VAL A 81 3.87 -19.38 4.15
CA VAL A 81 4.91 -19.69 3.15
C VAL A 81 4.30 -20.27 1.88
N LEU A 82 3.36 -21.23 1.99
CA LEU A 82 2.66 -21.79 0.83
C LEU A 82 1.83 -20.73 0.10
N PHE A 83 1.13 -19.87 0.85
CA PHE A 83 0.37 -18.76 0.28
C PHE A 83 1.30 -17.81 -0.49
N HIS A 84 2.45 -17.47 0.08
CA HIS A 84 3.42 -16.60 -0.58
C HIS A 84 4.00 -17.25 -1.85
N LEU A 85 4.36 -18.54 -1.80
CA LEU A 85 4.89 -19.26 -2.96
C LEU A 85 3.87 -19.39 -4.10
N THR A 86 2.58 -19.55 -3.78
CA THR A 86 1.51 -19.73 -4.78
C THR A 86 1.02 -18.41 -5.37
N THR A 87 0.87 -17.37 -4.54
CA THR A 87 0.29 -16.08 -4.97
C THR A 87 1.34 -15.01 -5.27
N GLY A 88 2.57 -15.17 -4.79
CA GLY A 88 3.60 -14.13 -4.81
C GLY A 88 3.29 -12.93 -3.89
N LYS A 89 2.17 -12.96 -3.16
CA LYS A 89 1.71 -11.88 -2.28
C LYS A 89 2.13 -12.14 -0.84
N LYS A 90 2.38 -11.06 -0.09
CA LYS A 90 2.37 -11.11 1.38
C LYS A 90 0.98 -10.76 1.87
N ARG A 91 0.42 -11.59 2.75
CA ARG A 91 -0.91 -11.36 3.31
C ARG A 91 -0.93 -10.03 4.06
N GLY A 92 -1.84 -9.15 3.68
CA GLY A 92 -1.86 -7.83 4.24
C GLY A 92 -2.68 -6.88 3.40
N MET A 93 -2.60 -5.61 3.77
CA MET A 93 -3.17 -4.51 3.03
C MET A 93 -2.22 -3.33 3.08
N THR A 94 -2.08 -2.63 1.97
CA THR A 94 -1.32 -1.38 1.90
C THR A 94 -2.26 -0.24 1.54
N ILE A 95 -2.13 0.88 2.25
CA ILE A 95 -2.81 2.14 1.93
C ILE A 95 -1.76 3.15 1.47
N ILE A 96 -2.07 3.85 0.40
CA ILE A 96 -1.26 4.94 -0.15
C ILE A 96 -2.19 6.11 -0.44
N GLY A 97 -1.84 7.32 -0.04
CA GLY A 97 -2.61 8.49 -0.47
C GLY A 97 -1.77 9.76 -0.54
N PRO A 98 -2.32 10.85 -1.09
CA PRO A 98 -1.59 12.09 -1.27
C PRO A 98 -1.36 12.78 0.07
N ALA A 99 -0.14 13.28 0.32
CA ALA A 99 0.24 13.87 1.60
C ALA A 99 -0.57 15.14 1.97
N HIS A 100 -1.14 15.84 0.98
CA HIS A 100 -2.00 16.99 1.25
C HIS A 100 -3.44 16.61 1.67
N ILE A 101 -3.83 15.33 1.49
CA ILE A 101 -5.13 14.80 1.90
C ILE A 101 -4.98 14.01 3.19
N ILE A 102 -3.94 13.18 3.31
CA ILE A 102 -3.74 12.36 4.49
C ILE A 102 -3.08 13.19 5.59
N ARG A 103 -3.80 13.42 6.69
CA ARG A 103 -3.30 14.11 7.89
C ARG A 103 -2.41 13.20 8.73
N LYS A 104 -2.81 11.94 8.90
CA LYS A 104 -2.03 10.90 9.60
C LYS A 104 -2.55 9.51 9.24
N ILE A 105 -1.65 8.53 9.26
CA ILE A 105 -2.00 7.11 9.23
C ILE A 105 -1.59 6.50 10.56
N GLU A 106 -2.56 5.93 11.28
CA GLU A 106 -2.31 5.16 12.50
C GLU A 106 -2.41 3.67 12.19
N LYS A 107 -1.45 2.90 12.69
CA LYS A 107 -1.38 1.47 12.45
C LYS A 107 -1.18 0.75 13.77
N ASN A 108 -2.00 -0.28 13.99
CA ASN A 108 -1.72 -1.31 15.00
C ASN A 108 -1.75 -2.71 14.34
N PRO A 109 -1.50 -3.80 15.09
CA PRO A 109 -1.47 -5.15 14.50
C PRO A 109 -2.79 -5.63 13.90
N GLU A 110 -3.93 -5.00 14.22
CA GLU A 110 -5.27 -5.45 13.79
C GLU A 110 -5.96 -4.48 12.84
N GLU A 111 -5.62 -3.20 12.91
CA GLU A 111 -6.30 -2.14 12.18
C GLU A 111 -5.31 -1.11 11.61
N LEU A 112 -5.77 -0.44 10.55
CA LEU A 112 -5.05 0.67 9.93
C LEU A 112 -6.07 1.78 9.69
N MET A 113 -5.87 2.91 10.37
CA MET A 113 -6.75 4.08 10.37
C MET A 113 -6.12 5.22 9.57
N VAL A 114 -6.92 5.84 8.72
CA VAL A 114 -6.49 6.97 7.88
C VAL A 114 -7.33 8.18 8.25
N TYR A 115 -6.64 9.26 8.62
CA TYR A 115 -7.27 10.54 8.93
C TYR A 115 -7.06 11.46 7.73
N VAL A 116 -8.16 11.88 7.11
CA VAL A 116 -8.21 12.79 5.96
C VAL A 116 -8.59 14.22 6.36
#